data_AF-H0GRD1-F1
#
_entry.id   AF-H0GRD1-F1
#
_cell.length_a   1.000
_cell.length_b   1.000
_cell.length_c   1.000
_cell.angle_alpha   90.00
_cell.angle_beta   90.00
_cell.angle_gamma   90.00
#
_symmetry.space_group_name_H-M   'P 1'
#
loop_
_entity.id
_entity.type
_entity.pdbx_description
1 polymer ?
#
loop_
_entity_poly.entity_id
_entity_poly.type
_entity_poly.pdbx_seq_one_letter_code
_entity_poly.pdbx_strand_id
1 'polypeptide(L)'
;MIAGSTAPSNQHEVLMASNLIKKPSTSQNKIPATQSSPSNNGDADGGVQLYHQHHRHLWWPRTTDHHYWCVLRKNQFAYYKTQDEREAISVIPRFNVLSFKISELDGILTVYTPSKDLIFKFPRGQNEKIDKELMHNWKIALEKFCQALAVMKVSLQVVITMKTRMRMI
;
A
#
# COMPACT_ATOMS: atom_id res chain seq x y z
N MET A 1 27.92 12.52 34.26
CA MET A 1 26.83 11.81 33.57
C MET A 1 26.55 12.56 32.28
N ILE A 2 26.94 12.03 31.12
CA ILE A 2 26.68 12.67 29.82
C ILE A 2 25.94 11.66 28.97
N ALA A 3 24.74 12.05 28.56
CA ALA A 3 23.81 11.26 27.75
C ALA A 3 24.47 10.88 26.41
N GLY A 4 24.39 9.59 26.08
CA GLY A 4 24.75 9.11 24.76
C GLY A 4 23.83 9.72 23.72
N SER A 5 24.38 10.55 22.83
CA SER A 5 23.72 10.96 21.59
C SER A 5 23.51 9.73 20.72
N THR A 6 22.37 9.06 20.86
CA THR A 6 21.90 8.08 19.88
C THR A 6 21.63 8.83 18.58
N ALA A 7 22.47 8.61 17.56
CA ALA A 7 22.24 9.11 16.21
C ALA A 7 20.79 8.80 15.77
N PRO A 8 20.10 9.71 15.07
CA PRO A 8 18.75 9.45 14.60
C PRO A 8 18.80 8.19 13.73
N SER A 9 18.04 7.18 14.14
CA SER A 9 17.84 5.96 13.39
C SER A 9 17.38 6.34 11.97
N ASN A 10 18.23 6.15 10.96
CA ASN A 10 17.95 6.40 9.53
C ASN A 10 16.76 5.58 8.97
N GLN A 11 16.02 4.86 9.82
CA GLN A 11 14.86 4.04 9.48
C GLN A 11 13.66 4.85 8.98
N HIS A 12 13.57 6.14 9.32
CA HIS A 12 12.46 7.02 8.93
C HIS A 12 12.76 7.96 7.76
N GLU A 13 13.92 7.82 7.12
CA GLU A 13 14.28 8.64 5.96
C GLU A 13 13.25 8.50 4.83
N VAL A 14 12.72 9.63 4.38
CA VAL A 14 11.74 9.72 3.30
C VAL A 14 12.48 9.69 1.96
N LEU A 15 12.11 8.73 1.11
CA LEU A 15 12.66 8.57 -0.24
C LEU A 15 11.85 9.36 -1.27
N MET A 16 10.53 9.39 -1.10
CA MET A 16 9.60 10.10 -1.98
C MET A 16 8.31 10.39 -1.22
N ALA A 17 7.71 11.55 -1.48
CA ALA A 17 6.37 11.85 -1.02
C ALA A 17 5.64 12.77 -2.00
N SER A 18 4.37 12.49 -2.27
CA SER A 18 3.52 13.37 -3.08
C SER A 18 2.05 13.04 -2.89
N ASN A 19 1.17 13.93 -3.35
CA ASN A 19 -0.24 13.63 -3.46
C ASN A 19 -0.50 12.70 -4.66
N LEU A 20 -1.19 11.58 -4.42
CA LEU A 20 -1.66 10.65 -5.44
C LEU A 20 -3.14 10.36 -5.26
N ILE A 21 -3.85 10.04 -6.33
CA ILE A 21 -5.28 9.75 -6.29
C ILE A 21 -5.48 8.25 -6.08
N LYS A 22 -6.05 7.85 -4.93
CA LYS A 22 -6.27 6.43 -4.66
C LYS A 22 -7.46 5.92 -5.46
N LYS A 23 -7.26 4.83 -6.20
CA LYS A 23 -8.32 4.11 -6.90
C LYS A 23 -8.80 2.91 -6.05
N PRO A 24 -9.98 2.34 -6.35
CA PRO A 24 -10.43 1.12 -5.70
C PRO A 24 -9.33 0.05 -5.77
N SER A 25 -8.99 -0.52 -4.62
CA SER A 25 -7.99 -1.58 -4.54
C SER A 25 -8.63 -2.88 -5.02
N THR A 26 -7.94 -3.60 -5.90
CA THR A 26 -8.36 -4.95 -6.27
C THR A 26 -7.86 -5.92 -5.21
N SER A 27 -8.79 -6.55 -4.49
CA SER A 27 -8.43 -7.66 -3.61
C SER A 27 -7.93 -8.82 -4.46
N GLN A 28 -6.82 -9.43 -4.08
CA GLN A 28 -6.41 -10.72 -4.65
C GLN A 28 -7.28 -11.80 -3.99
N ASN A 29 -8.52 -11.95 -4.44
CA ASN A 29 -9.42 -12.91 -3.81
C ASN A 29 -9.02 -14.34 -4.18
N LYS A 30 -8.86 -15.17 -3.13
CA LYS A 30 -8.84 -16.63 -3.20
C LYS A 30 -10.03 -17.12 -4.05
N ILE A 31 -9.74 -18.11 -4.87
CA ILE A 31 -10.63 -19.09 -5.54
C ILE A 31 -12.11 -18.89 -5.19
N PRO A 32 -12.99 -18.58 -6.16
CA PRO A 32 -14.43 -18.61 -5.91
C PRO A 32 -14.80 -20.06 -5.59
N ALA A 33 -15.24 -20.32 -4.36
CA ALA A 33 -15.86 -21.59 -4.03
C ALA A 33 -17.15 -21.69 -4.85
N THR A 34 -17.14 -22.59 -5.82
CA THR A 34 -18.28 -23.05 -6.60
C THR A 34 -19.40 -23.49 -5.67
N GLN A 35 -20.54 -22.80 -5.70
CA GLN A 35 -21.81 -23.41 -5.38
C GLN A 35 -22.84 -23.02 -6.45
N SER A 36 -23.00 -23.96 -7.37
CA SER A 36 -24.11 -24.09 -8.30
C SER A 36 -25.43 -24.29 -7.54
N SER A 37 -26.39 -23.35 -7.75
CA SER A 37 -27.84 -23.48 -8.03
C SER A 37 -28.67 -24.64 -7.42
N PRO A 38 -29.98 -24.45 -7.06
CA PRO A 38 -30.98 -23.89 -7.98
C PRO A 38 -32.11 -23.01 -7.40
N SER A 39 -32.78 -22.35 -8.35
CA SER A 39 -34.06 -21.63 -8.29
C SER A 39 -35.18 -22.38 -7.55
N ASN A 40 -36.02 -21.66 -6.80
CA ASN A 40 -37.45 -21.95 -6.72
C ASN A 40 -38.26 -20.73 -6.21
N ASN A 41 -39.40 -20.50 -6.86
CA ASN A 41 -40.40 -19.46 -6.60
C ASN A 41 -41.20 -19.71 -5.31
N GLY A 42 -41.72 -18.65 -4.68
CA GLY A 42 -42.79 -18.75 -3.68
C GLY A 42 -43.07 -17.42 -2.95
N ASP A 43 -44.28 -16.88 -3.17
CA ASP A 43 -44.89 -15.73 -2.48
C ASP A 43 -45.20 -16.00 -0.99
N ALA A 44 -45.26 -14.89 -0.21
CA ALA A 44 -46.19 -14.57 0.90
C ALA A 44 -45.55 -14.07 2.21
N ASP A 45 -45.88 -12.81 2.53
CA ASP A 45 -46.38 -12.22 3.79
C ASP A 45 -45.73 -12.54 5.16
N GLY A 46 -45.60 -11.49 5.99
CA GLY A 46 -45.40 -11.59 7.44
C GLY A 46 -43.99 -11.22 7.94
N GLY A 47 -43.86 -10.05 8.56
CA GLY A 47 -42.58 -9.45 8.92
C GLY A 47 -41.96 -9.90 10.24
N VAL A 48 -40.67 -9.58 10.43
CA VAL A 48 -40.10 -9.05 11.68
C VAL A 48 -38.86 -8.23 11.29
N GLN A 49 -38.84 -6.94 11.68
CA GLN A 49 -37.68 -6.07 11.59
C GLN A 49 -36.53 -6.62 12.45
N LEU A 50 -35.40 -6.93 11.81
CA LEU A 50 -34.11 -7.06 12.48
C LEU A 50 -33.28 -5.83 12.14
N TYR A 51 -33.21 -4.93 13.12
CA TYR A 51 -32.43 -3.70 13.14
C TYR A 51 -30.93 -4.05 13.03
N HIS A 52 -30.43 -4.24 11.82
CA HIS A 52 -29.00 -4.09 11.57
C HIS A 52 -28.69 -2.61 11.52
N GLN A 53 -28.25 -2.14 12.68
CA GLN A 53 -27.67 -0.84 12.95
C GLN A 53 -26.53 -0.60 11.94
N HIS A 54 -26.88 -0.09 10.76
CA HIS A 54 -25.93 0.36 9.77
C HIS A 54 -25.12 1.47 10.42
N HIS A 55 -23.88 1.15 10.80
CA HIS A 55 -22.89 2.15 11.16
C HIS A 55 -22.95 3.25 10.11
N ARG A 56 -23.22 4.47 10.56
CA ARG A 56 -23.25 5.67 9.73
C ARG A 56 -21.95 5.73 8.94
N HIS A 57 -21.99 5.25 7.71
CA HIS A 57 -20.94 5.50 6.75
C HIS A 57 -20.87 7.01 6.61
N LEU A 58 -19.80 7.59 7.12
CA LEU A 58 -19.46 8.99 6.92
C LEU A 58 -19.52 9.23 5.40
N TRP A 59 -20.63 9.86 5.01
CA TRP A 59 -21.08 10.34 3.72
C TRP A 59 -20.09 11.32 3.09
N TRP A 60 -18.88 10.87 2.80
CA TRP A 60 -17.98 11.63 1.94
C TRP A 60 -18.50 11.57 0.50
N PRO A 61 -18.50 12.69 -0.25
CA PRO A 61 -19.03 12.73 -1.61
C PRO A 61 -18.31 11.71 -2.49
N ARG A 62 -19.06 10.75 -3.05
CA ARG A 62 -18.56 9.68 -3.93
C ARG A 62 -18.02 10.17 -5.28
N THR A 63 -18.03 11.49 -5.53
CA THR A 63 -17.83 12.11 -6.85
C THR A 63 -16.48 12.83 -7.02
N THR A 64 -15.65 12.94 -5.98
CA THR A 64 -14.34 13.60 -6.07
C THR A 64 -13.22 12.57 -6.00
N ASP A 65 -12.33 12.57 -6.98
CA ASP A 65 -11.07 11.81 -6.91
C ASP A 65 -10.32 12.24 -5.63
N HIS A 66 -10.18 11.32 -4.68
CA HIS A 66 -9.58 11.62 -3.38
C HIS A 66 -8.05 11.60 -3.51
N HIS A 67 -7.43 12.75 -3.28
CA HIS A 67 -5.99 12.89 -3.17
C HIS A 67 -5.54 12.43 -1.79
N TYR A 68 -4.59 11.51 -1.76
CA TYR A 68 -3.94 11.01 -0.56
C TYR A 68 -2.48 11.43 -0.57
N TRP A 69 -1.97 11.79 0.60
CA TRP A 69 -0.55 12.05 0.78
C TRP A 69 0.17 10.70 0.90
N CYS A 70 0.90 10.31 -0.15
CA CYS A 70 1.63 9.05 -0.18
C CYS A 70 3.09 9.31 0.19
N VAL A 71 3.64 8.48 1.09
CA VAL A 71 5.00 8.61 1.61
C VAL A 71 5.72 7.27 1.51
N LEU A 72 6.81 7.24 0.76
CA LEU A 72 7.75 6.12 0.72
C LEU A 72 8.92 6.44 1.64
N ARG A 73 9.08 5.66 2.71
CA ARG A 73 10.26 5.71 3.59
C ARG A 73 11.13 4.50 3.32
N LYS A 74 12.37 4.51 3.81
CA LYS A 74 13.29 3.36 3.67
C LYS A 74 12.68 2.01 4.07
N ASN A 75 11.81 1.96 5.08
CA ASN A 75 11.29 0.69 5.62
C ASN A 75 9.78 0.48 5.50
N GLN A 76 9.05 1.42 4.88
CA GLN A 76 7.61 1.30 4.72
C GLN A 76 7.08 2.20 3.62
N PHE A 77 5.96 1.81 3.05
CA PHE A 77 5.09 2.68 2.25
C PHE A 77 3.87 3.02 3.07
N ALA A 78 3.49 4.29 3.16
CA ALA A 78 2.33 4.73 3.91
C ALA A 78 1.52 5.77 3.12
N TYR A 79 0.23 5.88 3.41
CA TYR A 79 -0.59 6.96 2.87
C TYR A 79 -1.57 7.50 3.92
N TYR A 80 -1.83 8.80 3.82
CA TYR A 80 -2.62 9.62 4.74
C TYR A 80 -3.71 10.33 3.95
N LYS A 81 -4.80 10.76 4.60
CA LYS A 81 -5.84 11.52 3.90
C LYS A 81 -5.30 12.86 3.41
N THR A 82 -4.46 13.50 4.21
CA THR A 82 -3.82 14.79 3.91
C THR A 82 -2.37 14.79 4.40
N GLN A 83 -1.61 15.83 4.02
CA GLN A 83 -0.21 15.97 4.42
C GLN A 83 -0.03 16.24 5.92
N ASP A 84 -0.97 16.95 6.54
CA ASP A 84 -0.90 17.35 7.96
C ASP A 84 -1.46 16.30 8.93
N GLU A 85 -2.07 15.23 8.40
CA GLU A 85 -2.59 14.16 9.23
C GLU A 85 -1.47 13.40 9.95
N ARG A 86 -1.65 13.19 11.26
CA ARG A 86 -0.69 12.48 12.10
C ARG A 86 -0.78 10.95 11.94
N GLU A 87 -1.96 10.43 11.60
CA GLU A 87 -2.23 9.00 11.54
C GLU A 87 -2.35 8.54 10.08
N ALA A 88 -1.59 7.52 9.72
CA ALA A 88 -1.66 6.92 8.39
C ALA A 88 -2.92 6.07 8.27
N ILE A 89 -3.60 6.18 7.13
CA ILE A 89 -4.73 5.30 6.80
C ILE A 89 -4.24 3.86 6.64
N SER A 90 -3.03 3.69 6.10
CA SER A 90 -2.38 2.39 6.05
C SER A 90 -0.86 2.56 6.01
N VAL A 91 -0.20 1.68 6.75
CA VAL A 91 1.26 1.52 6.72
C VAL A 91 1.56 0.11 6.23
N ILE A 92 2.29 0.02 5.13
CA ILE A 92 2.71 -1.22 4.50
C ILE A 92 4.20 -1.40 4.82
N PRO A 93 4.57 -2.35 5.70
CA PRO A 93 5.97 -2.64 5.98
C PRO A 93 6.69 -3.04 4.71
N ARG A 94 7.99 -2.75 4.62
CA ARG A 94 8.80 -3.04 3.43
C ARG A 94 8.74 -4.49 2.97
N PHE A 95 8.70 -5.44 3.89
CA PHE A 95 8.62 -6.86 3.56
C PHE A 95 7.28 -7.26 2.91
N ASN A 96 6.26 -6.43 3.08
CA ASN A 96 4.92 -6.62 2.50
C ASN A 96 4.73 -5.84 1.19
N VAL A 97 5.75 -5.14 0.71
CA VAL A 97 5.78 -4.58 -0.66
C VAL A 97 6.53 -5.59 -1.53
N LEU A 98 5.79 -6.31 -2.36
CA LEU A 98 6.33 -7.39 -3.18
C LEU A 98 7.03 -6.86 -4.44
N SER A 99 6.36 -5.94 -5.12
CA SER A 99 6.82 -5.28 -6.34
C SER A 99 5.96 -4.05 -6.61
N PHE A 100 6.26 -3.32 -7.68
CA PHE A 100 5.47 -2.20 -8.15
C PHE A 100 5.44 -2.16 -9.68
N LYS A 101 4.46 -1.45 -10.24
CA LYS A 101 4.36 -1.13 -11.67
C LYS A 101 3.95 0.33 -11.83
N ILE A 102 4.60 1.03 -12.75
CA ILE A 102 4.18 2.37 -13.18
C ILE A 102 3.79 2.29 -14.66
N SER A 103 2.54 2.65 -14.99
CA SER A 103 2.05 2.83 -16.36
C SER A 103 2.11 4.31 -16.71
N GLU A 104 3.09 4.71 -17.53
CA GLU A 104 3.26 6.09 -18.02
C GLU A 104 2.09 6.56 -18.87
N LEU A 105 1.50 5.65 -19.66
CA LEU A 105 0.35 5.94 -20.52
C LEU A 105 -0.89 6.32 -19.69
N ASP A 106 -1.18 5.54 -18.66
CA ASP A 106 -2.38 5.73 -17.84
C ASP A 106 -2.15 6.68 -16.66
N GLY A 107 -0.88 6.98 -16.34
CA GLY A 107 -0.52 7.69 -15.13
C GLY A 107 -0.87 6.90 -13.88
N ILE A 108 -0.59 5.59 -13.85
CA ILE A 108 -0.97 4.71 -12.73
C ILE A 108 0.26 4.10 -12.07
N LEU A 109 0.32 4.18 -10.74
CA LEU A 109 1.19 3.41 -9.86
C LEU A 109 0.40 2.27 -9.21
N THR A 110 0.85 1.04 -9.39
CA THR A 110 0.36 -0.14 -8.68
C THR A 110 1.44 -0.65 -7.74
N VAL A 111 1.10 -0.80 -6.47
CA VAL A 111 1.96 -1.41 -5.44
C VAL A 111 1.36 -2.76 -5.06
N TYR A 112 2.10 -3.82 -5.32
CA TYR A 112 1.67 -5.20 -5.05
C TYR A 112 1.99 -5.57 -3.61
N THR A 113 0.99 -6.02 -2.87
CA THR A 113 1.13 -6.51 -1.49
C THR A 113 0.53 -7.92 -1.38
N PRO A 114 0.86 -8.71 -0.34
CA PRO A 114 0.32 -10.05 -0.17
C PRO A 114 -1.22 -10.13 -0.07
N SER A 115 -1.88 -9.03 0.28
CA SER A 115 -3.33 -9.03 0.55
C SER A 115 -4.14 -8.40 -0.58
N LYS A 116 -3.63 -7.33 -1.18
CA LYS A 116 -4.32 -6.55 -2.20
C LYS A 116 -3.36 -5.67 -2.97
N ASP A 117 -3.79 -5.26 -4.15
CA ASP A 117 -3.04 -4.33 -4.96
C ASP A 117 -3.51 -2.91 -4.64
N LEU A 118 -2.56 -2.04 -4.28
CA LEU A 118 -2.83 -0.63 -4.06
C LEU A 118 -2.62 0.11 -5.37
N ILE A 119 -3.68 0.74 -5.88
CA ILE A 119 -3.67 1.44 -7.16
C ILE A 119 -3.81 2.93 -6.89
N PHE A 120 -2.84 3.69 -7.38
CA PHE A 120 -2.79 5.14 -7.28
C PHE A 120 -2.65 5.74 -8.67
N LYS A 121 -3.35 6.83 -8.94
CA LYS A 121 -3.23 7.61 -10.17
C LYS A 121 -2.42 8.87 -9.87
N PHE A 122 -1.45 9.18 -10.72
CA PHE A 122 -0.75 10.45 -10.67
C PHE A 122 -1.70 11.58 -11.06
N PRO A 123 -1.75 12.68 -10.29
CA PRO A 123 -2.54 13.83 -10.69
C PRO A 123 -2.01 14.35 -12.03
N ARG A 124 -2.92 14.63 -12.98
CA ARG A 124 -2.54 15.26 -14.24
C ARG A 124 -2.53 16.76 -14.03
N GLY A 125 -1.38 17.38 -14.24
CA GLY A 125 -1.21 18.83 -14.20
C GLY A 125 -1.47 19.45 -15.58
N GLN A 126 -1.24 20.77 -15.67
CA GLN A 126 -1.20 21.46 -16.96
C GLN A 126 0.11 21.23 -17.72
N ASN A 127 1.14 20.69 -17.05
CA ASN A 127 2.48 20.55 -17.60
C ASN A 127 2.90 19.08 -17.61
N GLU A 128 2.85 18.48 -18.81
CA GLU A 128 3.18 17.07 -19.03
C GLU A 128 4.63 16.72 -18.61
N LYS A 129 5.56 17.67 -18.69
CA LYS A 129 6.95 17.44 -18.27
C LYS A 129 7.04 17.23 -16.75
N ILE A 130 6.29 18.01 -15.98
CA ILE A 130 6.23 17.88 -14.52
C ILE A 130 5.59 16.55 -14.13
N ASP A 131 4.52 16.16 -14.83
CA ASP A 131 3.84 14.89 -14.58
C ASP A 131 4.77 13.69 -14.84
N LYS A 132 5.51 13.71 -15.96
CA LYS A 132 6.51 12.67 -16.28
C LYS A 132 7.66 12.64 -15.28
N GLU A 133 8.15 13.80 -14.85
CA GLU A 133 9.20 13.90 -13.84
C GLU A 133 8.74 13.33 -12.49
N LEU A 134 7.49 13.60 -12.08
CA LEU A 134 6.91 13.04 -10.87
C LEU A 134 6.89 11.50 -10.93
N MET A 135 6.42 10.94 -12.04
CA MET A 135 6.39 9.49 -12.26
C MET A 135 7.79 8.89 -12.25
N HIS A 136 8.75 9.55 -12.88
CA HIS A 136 10.15 9.15 -12.92
C HIS A 136 10.79 9.13 -11.52
N ASN A 137 10.56 10.17 -10.72
CA ASN A 137 11.07 10.26 -9.35
C ASN A 137 10.50 9.15 -8.46
N TRP A 138 9.20 8.85 -8.59
CA TRP A 138 8.58 7.72 -7.91
C TRP A 138 9.17 6.38 -8.34
N LYS A 139 9.43 6.18 -9.63
CA LYS A 139 10.07 4.98 -10.15
C LYS A 139 11.45 4.77 -9.51
N ILE A 140 12.32 5.78 -9.55
CA ILE A 140 13.67 5.71 -8.96
C ILE A 140 13.59 5.39 -7.47
N ALA A 141 12.70 6.04 -6.73
CA ALA A 141 12.57 5.84 -5.29
C ALA A 141 12.11 4.41 -4.96
N LEU A 142 11.14 3.87 -5.71
CA LEU A 142 10.65 2.51 -5.55
C LEU A 142 11.70 1.46 -5.97
N GLU A 143 12.48 1.71 -7.03
CA GLU A 143 13.59 0.84 -7.41
C GLU A 143 14.63 0.74 -6.29
N LYS A 144 15.06 1.88 -5.73
CA LYS A 144 15.96 1.92 -4.55
C LYS A 144 15.36 1.18 -3.36
N PHE A 145 14.07 1.36 -3.12
CA PHE A 145 13.34 0.67 -2.06
C PHE A 145 13.24 -0.85 -2.27
N CYS A 146 13.12 -1.34 -3.49
CA CYS A 146 13.12 -2.78 -3.77
C CYS A 146 14.54 -3.37 -3.75
N GLN A 147 15.55 -2.66 -4.26
CA GLN A 147 16.94 -3.13 -4.28
C GLN A 147 17.49 -3.41 -2.89
N ALA A 148 17.30 -2.49 -1.94
CA ALA A 148 17.79 -2.73 -0.59
C ALA A 148 16.98 -3.83 0.17
N LEU A 149 15.79 -4.23 -0.30
CA LEU A 149 15.11 -5.42 0.21
C LEU A 149 15.81 -6.70 -0.26
N ALA A 150 16.27 -6.74 -1.51
CA ALA A 150 17.04 -7.88 -2.03
C ALA A 150 18.35 -8.08 -1.24
N VAL A 151 19.07 -6.99 -0.97
CA VAL A 151 20.29 -7.01 -0.14
C VAL A 151 20.01 -7.58 1.25
N MET A 152 18.96 -7.10 1.93
CA MET A 152 18.60 -7.60 3.26
C MET A 152 18.22 -9.08 3.27
N LYS A 153 17.49 -9.57 2.27
CA LYS A 153 17.13 -11.00 2.17
C LYS A 153 18.37 -11.89 2.04
N VAL A 154 19.33 -11.50 1.21
CA VAL A 154 20.61 -12.22 1.06
C VAL A 154 21.38 -12.22 2.38
N SER A 155 21.53 -11.06 3.03
CA SER A 155 22.23 -10.97 4.33
C SER A 155 21.59 -11.83 5.41
N LEU A 156 20.26 -11.85 5.51
CA LEU A 156 19.56 -12.66 6.51
C LEU A 156 19.78 -14.16 6.28
N GLN A 157 19.75 -14.59 5.01
CA GLN A 157 19.97 -15.98 4.63
C GLN A 157 21.40 -16.43 4.98
N VAL A 158 22.41 -15.60 4.70
CA VAL A 158 23.81 -15.87 5.08
C VAL A 158 23.94 -16.04 6.60
N VAL A 159 23.35 -15.14 7.38
CA VAL A 159 23.39 -15.21 8.86
C VAL A 159 22.74 -16.49 9.39
N ILE A 160 21.58 -16.88 8.84
CA ILE A 160 20.90 -18.13 9.22
C ILE A 160 21.77 -19.34 8.88
N THR A 161 22.34 -19.41 7.67
CA THR A 161 23.22 -20.51 7.24
C THR A 161 24.45 -20.63 8.13
N MET A 162 25.09 -19.52 8.49
CA MET A 162 26.26 -19.54 9.39
C MET A 162 25.89 -20.02 10.79
N LYS A 163 24.75 -19.56 11.35
CA LYS A 163 24.29 -19.96 12.68
C LYS A 163 23.89 -21.44 12.75
N THR A 164 23.34 -21.99 11.67
CA THR A 164 23.03 -23.43 11.57
C THR A 164 24.30 -24.29 11.48
N ARG A 165 25.32 -23.84 10.73
CA ARG A 165 26.61 -24.55 10.68
C ARG A 165 27.34 -24.55 12.02
N MET A 166 27.31 -23.46 12.78
CA MET A 166 27.97 -23.39 14.09
C MET A 166 27.28 -24.21 15.20
N ARG A 167 26.02 -24.64 15.01
CA ARG A 167 25.31 -25.50 15.98
C ARG A 167 25.49 -27.00 15.74
N MET A 168 26.17 -27.39 14.66
CA MET A 168 26.43 -28.80 14.31
C MET A 168 27.88 -29.24 14.63
N ILE A 169 28.65 -28.39 15.32
CA ILE A 169 30.02 -28.64 15.79
C ILE A 169 29.98 -28.56 17.31
#